data_AF-A0A7D5I530-F1
#
_entry.id   AF-A0A7D5I530-F1
#
_cell.length_a   1.000
_cell.length_b   1.000
_cell.length_c   1.000
_cell.angle_alpha   90.00
_cell.angle_beta   90.00
_cell.angle_gamma   90.00
#
_symmetry.space_group_name_H-M   'P 1'
#
loop_
_entity.id
_entity.type
_entity.pdbx_description
1 polymer ?
#
loop_
_entity_poly.entity_id
_entity_poly.type
_entity_poly.pdbx_seq_one_letter_code
_entity_poly.pdbx_strand_id
1 'polypeptide(L)'
;MSYTYDPKNNTLFHKKTELPLDGLEKNFIGACSKCNADVFSISYHTYHDQNAVAAKCTNCGQMYAILYDALWNWTGEHMIRYNCPNSANPEKESSHATENEYYECTNEELKTLQSIPKKKLETVFTPAEIDTLFAKAAGKKHVRQYLYRARKKFDDFNELFDIYLKI
;
A
#
# COMPACT_ATOMS: atom_id res chain seq x y z
N MET A 1 -8.42 4.26 -12.97
CA MET A 1 -9.76 4.41 -12.36
C MET A 1 -9.60 5.29 -11.13
N SER A 2 -10.38 6.37 -11.00
CA SER A 2 -10.20 7.36 -9.93
C SER A 2 -11.31 7.25 -8.88
N TYR A 3 -10.91 6.94 -7.64
CA TYR A 3 -11.74 7.06 -6.45
C TYR A 3 -11.41 8.36 -5.74
N THR A 4 -12.43 9.09 -5.30
CA THR A 4 -12.28 10.32 -4.50
C THR A 4 -13.08 10.19 -3.23
N TYR A 5 -12.61 10.78 -2.14
CA TYR A 5 -13.27 10.72 -0.84
C TYR A 5 -13.55 12.13 -0.33
N ASP A 6 -14.77 12.36 0.10
CA ASP A 6 -15.15 13.58 0.81
C ASP A 6 -15.09 13.32 2.33
N PRO A 7 -14.08 13.85 3.03
CA PRO A 7 -13.96 13.69 4.47
C PRO A 7 -15.00 14.47 5.27
N LYS A 8 -15.75 15.41 4.67
CA LYS A 8 -16.81 16.14 5.39
C LYS A 8 -18.06 15.30 5.58
N ASN A 9 -18.45 14.58 4.52
CA ASN A 9 -19.65 13.75 4.51
C ASN A 9 -19.35 12.26 4.68
N ASN A 10 -18.06 11.89 4.76
CA ASN A 10 -17.57 10.51 4.73
C ASN A 10 -18.06 9.75 3.49
N THR A 11 -18.13 10.43 2.34
CA THR A 11 -18.67 9.87 1.10
C THR A 11 -17.54 9.44 0.17
N LEU A 12 -17.60 8.19 -0.31
CA LEU A 12 -16.69 7.70 -1.34
C LEU A 12 -17.36 7.84 -2.72
N PHE A 13 -16.61 8.33 -3.69
CA PHE A 13 -17.09 8.47 -5.06
C PHE A 13 -16.28 7.60 -6.02
N HIS A 14 -16.99 6.94 -6.93
CA HIS A 14 -16.42 6.27 -8.09
C HIS A 14 -16.98 6.90 -9.37
N LYS A 15 -16.13 7.53 -10.19
CA LYS A 15 -16.54 8.18 -11.46
C LYS A 15 -17.74 9.15 -11.32
N LYS A 16 -17.82 9.90 -10.22
CA LYS A 16 -18.93 10.80 -9.83
C LYS A 16 -20.22 10.11 -9.34
N THR A 17 -20.25 8.78 -9.30
CA THR A 17 -21.28 8.05 -8.56
C THR A 17 -20.91 8.03 -7.09
N GLU A 18 -21.83 8.47 -6.25
CA GLU A 18 -21.73 8.37 -4.80
C GLU A 18 -21.96 6.93 -4.35
N LEU A 19 -21.03 6.39 -3.56
CA LEU A 19 -21.23 5.15 -2.85
C LEU A 19 -21.73 5.51 -1.44
N PRO A 20 -22.95 5.11 -1.08
CA PRO A 20 -23.55 5.48 0.19
C PRO A 20 -22.74 4.90 1.35
N LEU A 21 -22.74 5.64 2.46
CA LEU A 21 -22.11 5.21 3.71
C LEU A 21 -22.94 4.08 4.33
N ASP A 22 -22.28 2.97 4.62
CA ASP A 22 -22.86 1.80 5.29
C ASP A 22 -22.39 1.69 6.75
N GLY A 23 -21.16 2.14 7.04
CA GLY A 23 -20.62 2.09 8.40
C GLY A 23 -19.34 2.89 8.61
N LEU A 24 -19.02 3.18 9.87
CA LEU A 24 -17.84 3.96 10.31
C LEU A 24 -16.92 3.17 11.23
N GLU A 25 -17.00 1.84 11.18
CA GLU A 25 -16.17 0.99 12.00
C GLU A 25 -14.68 1.19 11.66
N LYS A 26 -13.83 1.04 12.68
CA LYS A 26 -12.38 1.13 12.54
C LYS A 26 -11.78 -0.26 12.70
N ASN A 27 -11.45 -0.86 11.56
CA ASN A 27 -10.82 -2.16 11.47
C ASN A 27 -9.45 -2.00 10.83
N PHE A 28 -8.53 -2.86 11.27
CA PHE A 28 -7.22 -2.95 10.64
C PHE A 28 -7.35 -3.52 9.23
N ILE A 29 -6.83 -2.80 8.24
CA ILE A 29 -6.89 -3.19 6.82
C ILE A 29 -5.57 -3.80 6.37
N GLY A 30 -4.45 -3.24 6.82
CA GLY A 30 -3.13 -3.66 6.37
C GLY A 30 -2.07 -2.60 6.58
N ALA A 31 -1.00 -2.67 5.79
CA ALA A 31 0.11 -1.72 5.84
C ALA A 31 0.10 -0.75 4.66
N CYS A 32 0.48 0.50 4.90
CA CYS A 32 0.54 1.54 3.90
C CYS A 32 1.66 1.26 2.88
N SER A 33 1.31 1.31 1.59
CA SER A 33 2.30 1.12 0.51
C SER A 33 3.38 2.20 0.45
N LYS A 34 3.16 3.37 1.06
CA LYS A 34 4.12 4.50 1.07
C LYS A 34 5.05 4.50 2.28
N CYS A 35 4.54 4.25 3.49
CA CYS A 35 5.32 4.42 4.72
C CYS A 35 5.29 3.19 5.65
N ASN A 36 4.67 2.09 5.23
CA ASN A 36 4.57 0.83 5.95
C ASN A 36 3.88 0.88 7.33
N ALA A 37 3.35 2.03 7.74
CA ALA A 37 2.52 2.15 8.93
C ALA A 37 1.13 1.55 8.72
N ASP A 38 0.42 1.30 9.82
CA ASP A 38 -0.91 0.70 9.78
C ASP A 38 -1.92 1.55 9.04
N VAL A 39 -2.76 0.87 8.27
CA VAL A 39 -3.90 1.42 7.55
C VAL A 39 -5.17 0.89 8.21
N PHE A 40 -6.03 1.80 8.62
CA PHE A 40 -7.32 1.49 9.24
C PHE A 40 -8.46 1.95 8.35
N SER A 41 -9.59 1.24 8.40
CA SER A 41 -10.82 1.70 7.76
C SER A 41 -11.29 3.00 8.41
N ILE A 42 -11.88 3.86 7.58
CA ILE A 42 -12.53 5.09 8.00
C ILE A 42 -14.02 5.06 7.67
N SER A 43 -14.41 4.38 6.60
CA SER A 43 -15.81 4.19 6.23
C SER A 43 -15.99 3.00 5.31
N TYR A 44 -17.18 2.41 5.40
CA TYR A 44 -17.66 1.30 4.61
C TYR A 44 -18.75 1.77 3.69
N HIS A 45 -18.77 1.25 2.48
CA HIS A 45 -19.69 1.64 1.44
C HIS A 45 -20.18 0.43 0.66
N THR A 46 -21.48 0.35 0.47
CA THR A 46 -22.12 -0.75 -0.24
C THR A 46 -22.91 -0.17 -1.40
N TYR A 47 -22.60 -0.58 -2.63
CA TYR A 47 -23.28 -0.11 -3.83
C TYR A 47 -23.53 -1.26 -4.80
N HIS A 48 -24.81 -1.66 -4.91
CA HIS A 48 -25.24 -2.89 -5.58
C HIS A 48 -24.48 -4.11 -5.05
N ASP A 49 -23.79 -4.85 -5.93
CA ASP A 49 -23.04 -6.07 -5.60
C ASP A 49 -21.55 -5.81 -5.32
N GLN A 50 -21.19 -4.56 -5.00
CA GLN A 50 -19.82 -4.16 -4.69
C GLN A 50 -19.74 -3.49 -3.33
N ASN A 51 -18.74 -3.92 -2.56
CA ASN A 51 -18.40 -3.35 -1.27
C ASN A 51 -17.08 -2.58 -1.42
N ALA A 52 -17.01 -1.40 -0.84
CA ALA A 52 -15.82 -0.57 -0.85
C ALA A 52 -15.52 -0.04 0.54
N VAL A 53 -14.25 -0.13 0.94
CA VAL A 53 -13.77 0.36 2.22
C VAL A 53 -12.82 1.51 1.95
N ALA A 54 -13.18 2.70 2.41
CA ALA A 54 -12.23 3.78 2.47
C ALA A 54 -11.32 3.54 3.69
N ALA A 55 -10.02 3.61 3.48
CA ALA A 55 -9.02 3.37 4.51
C ALA A 55 -7.93 4.44 4.47
N LYS A 56 -7.35 4.74 5.64
CA LYS A 56 -6.34 5.78 5.79
C LYS A 56 -5.14 5.26 6.56
N CYS A 57 -3.95 5.59 6.06
CA CYS A 57 -2.72 5.37 6.78
C CYS A 57 -2.61 6.31 8.00
N THR A 58 -2.27 5.73 9.15
CA THR A 58 -2.08 6.44 10.43
C THR A 58 -0.91 7.42 10.40
N ASN A 59 0.13 7.15 9.60
CA ASN A 59 1.35 7.95 9.58
C ASN A 59 1.35 8.98 8.44
N CYS A 60 1.33 8.55 7.18
CA CYS A 60 1.46 9.48 6.04
C CYS A 60 0.12 10.04 5.52
N GLY A 61 -1.01 9.59 6.10
CA GLY A 61 -2.34 10.04 5.69
C GLY A 61 -2.80 9.58 4.31
N GLN A 62 -2.02 8.75 3.60
CA GLN A 62 -2.42 8.18 2.31
C GLN A 62 -3.73 7.40 2.46
N MET A 63 -4.63 7.63 1.51
CA MET A 63 -5.94 6.99 1.49
C MET A 63 -6.05 5.95 0.38
N TYR A 64 -6.88 4.96 0.64
CA TYR A 64 -7.14 3.83 -0.22
C TYR A 64 -8.64 3.53 -0.28
N ALA A 65 -9.12 3.15 -1.45
CA ALA A 65 -10.40 2.49 -1.64
C ALA A 65 -10.09 1.00 -1.84
N ILE A 66 -10.44 0.18 -0.87
CA ILE A 66 -10.29 -1.28 -0.94
C ILE A 66 -11.61 -1.85 -1.43
N LEU A 67 -11.57 -2.64 -2.49
CA LEU A 67 -12.76 -3.15 -3.17
C LEU A 67 -12.96 -4.63 -2.86
N TYR A 68 -14.21 -4.97 -2.67
CA TYR A 68 -14.68 -6.32 -2.42
C TYR A 68 -15.92 -6.61 -3.27
N ASP A 69 -16.16 -7.88 -3.55
CA ASP A 69 -17.45 -8.33 -4.10
C ASP A 69 -18.53 -8.35 -3.00
N ALA A 70 -19.76 -8.71 -3.39
CA ALA A 70 -20.90 -8.85 -2.47
C ALA A 70 -20.67 -9.85 -1.32
N LEU A 71 -19.72 -10.78 -1.47
CA LEU A 71 -19.36 -11.80 -0.49
C LEU A 71 -18.13 -11.41 0.34
N TRP A 72 -17.67 -10.15 0.26
CA TRP A 72 -16.48 -9.64 0.93
C TRP A 72 -15.16 -10.30 0.51
N ASN A 73 -15.10 -10.87 -0.70
CA ASN A 73 -13.83 -11.29 -1.28
C ASN A 73 -13.12 -10.09 -1.88
N TRP A 74 -11.81 -9.96 -1.58
CA TRP A 74 -11.01 -8.86 -2.10
C TRP A 74 -10.89 -8.91 -3.62
N THR A 75 -11.26 -7.82 -4.28
CA THR A 75 -11.21 -7.68 -5.75
C THR A 75 -10.17 -6.67 -6.21
N GLY A 76 -9.72 -5.77 -5.33
CA GLY A 76 -8.69 -4.80 -5.68
C GLY A 76 -8.51 -3.68 -4.65
N GLU A 77 -7.58 -2.77 -4.96
CA GLU A 77 -7.37 -1.54 -4.20
C GLU A 77 -6.99 -0.39 -5.14
N HIS A 78 -7.43 0.81 -4.81
CA HIS A 78 -7.06 2.04 -5.51
C HIS A 78 -6.61 3.10 -4.53
N MET A 79 -5.55 3.83 -4.87
CA MET A 79 -5.20 5.04 -4.12
C MET A 79 -6.24 6.12 -4.35
N ILE A 80 -6.73 6.69 -3.25
CA ILE A 80 -7.58 7.87 -3.28
C ILE A 80 -6.64 9.07 -3.30
N ARG A 81 -6.68 9.84 -4.40
CA ARG A 81 -6.01 11.14 -4.46
C ARG A 81 -6.93 12.17 -3.81
N TYR A 82 -6.42 12.91 -2.84
CA TYR A 82 -7.11 14.09 -2.34
C TYR A 82 -7.15 15.13 -3.47
N ASN A 83 -8.36 15.51 -3.91
CA ASN A 83 -8.52 16.81 -4.54
C ASN A 83 -8.38 17.83 -3.43
N CYS A 84 -7.18 18.36 -3.24
CA CYS A 84 -6.96 19.47 -2.33
C CYS A 84 -7.62 20.71 -2.96
N PRO A 85 -8.65 21.31 -2.35
CA PRO A 85 -9.15 22.60 -2.81
C PRO A 85 -8.16 23.64 -2.29
N ASN A 86 -7.13 23.93 -3.10
CA ASN A 86 -6.36 25.18 -3.19
C ASN A 86 -4.94 24.90 -3.68
N SER A 87 -4.81 24.72 -4.99
CA SER A 87 -3.68 25.29 -5.72
C SER A 87 -4.29 26.04 -6.89
N ALA A 88 -4.65 27.29 -6.65
CA ALA A 88 -4.87 28.25 -7.72
C ALA A 88 -3.54 28.43 -8.45
N ASN A 89 -3.43 27.84 -9.64
CA ASN A 89 -3.13 28.59 -10.86
C ASN A 89 -3.30 27.73 -12.12
N PRO A 90 -3.69 28.34 -13.25
CA PRO A 90 -4.37 27.66 -14.35
C PRO A 90 -3.40 27.22 -15.46
N GLU A 91 -3.90 26.29 -16.27
CA GLU A 91 -3.48 26.01 -17.65
C GLU A 91 -2.10 25.38 -17.88
N LYS A 92 -2.11 24.08 -18.17
CA LYS A 92 -1.81 23.58 -19.52
C LYS A 92 -2.38 22.19 -19.72
N GLU A 93 -3.42 22.12 -20.55
CA GLU A 93 -3.77 20.91 -21.27
C GLU A 93 -2.57 20.48 -22.11
N SER A 94 -2.11 19.25 -21.91
CA SER A 94 -1.50 18.49 -22.99
C SER A 94 -1.73 17.01 -22.72
N SER A 95 -2.66 16.48 -23.50
CA SER A 95 -2.84 15.08 -23.81
C SER A 95 -1.50 14.35 -23.98
N HIS A 96 -1.19 13.42 -23.08
CA HIS A 96 -0.62 12.14 -23.46
C HIS A 96 -0.82 11.12 -22.33
N ALA A 97 -1.50 10.03 -22.67
CA ALA A 97 -1.49 8.81 -21.88
C ALA A 97 -0.07 8.25 -21.83
N THR A 98 0.37 7.82 -20.64
CA THR A 98 1.36 6.74 -20.35
C THR A 98 1.60 6.77 -18.82
N GLU A 99 1.19 5.73 -18.09
CA GLU A 99 1.97 4.54 -17.69
C GLU A 99 2.93 4.79 -16.50
N ASN A 100 2.64 4.05 -15.41
CA ASN A 100 3.57 3.55 -14.38
C ASN A 100 4.51 4.54 -13.66
N GLU A 101 4.09 5.03 -12.49
CA GLU A 101 5.03 5.45 -11.44
C GLU A 101 5.49 4.21 -10.65
N TYR A 102 6.45 3.49 -11.23
CA TYR A 102 7.34 2.59 -10.51
C TYR A 102 8.19 3.43 -9.55
N TYR A 103 8.18 3.13 -8.26
CA TYR A 103 9.21 3.65 -7.35
C TYR A 103 10.56 3.09 -7.81
N GLU A 104 11.46 3.99 -8.16
CA GLU A 104 12.85 3.71 -8.49
C GLU A 104 13.51 3.02 -7.28
N CYS A 105 13.75 1.71 -7.39
CA CYS A 105 14.40 0.92 -6.35
C CYS A 105 15.91 1.09 -6.52
N THR A 106 16.57 1.64 -5.51
CA THR A 106 17.98 2.02 -5.60
C THR A 106 18.87 0.77 -5.58
N ASN A 107 19.86 0.76 -6.47
CA ASN A 107 20.89 -0.27 -6.61
C ASN A 107 21.57 -0.66 -5.28
N GLU A 108 21.51 0.24 -4.29
CA GLU A 108 22.11 0.14 -2.96
C GLU A 108 21.40 -0.86 -2.04
N GLU A 109 20.08 -1.01 -2.12
CA GLU A 109 19.33 -1.99 -1.30
C GLU A 109 19.70 -3.44 -1.69
N LEU A 110 19.87 -3.67 -3.00
CA LEU A 110 20.29 -4.96 -3.53
C LEU A 110 21.74 -5.29 -3.16
N LYS A 111 22.66 -4.32 -3.26
CA LYS A 111 24.05 -4.49 -2.82
C LYS A 111 24.14 -4.81 -1.34
N THR A 112 23.34 -4.12 -0.52
CA THR A 112 23.27 -4.35 0.92
C THR A 112 22.86 -5.79 1.19
N LEU A 113 21.79 -6.29 0.56
CA LEU A 113 21.35 -7.68 0.70
C LEU A 113 22.38 -8.70 0.21
N GLN A 114 23.07 -8.42 -0.91
CA GLN A 114 24.11 -9.30 -1.45
C GLN A 114 25.36 -9.38 -0.56
N SER A 115 25.64 -8.33 0.22
CA SER A 115 26.76 -8.32 1.16
C SER A 115 26.52 -9.17 2.41
N ILE A 116 25.26 -9.52 2.70
CA ILE A 116 24.90 -10.32 3.87
C ILE A 116 25.13 -11.80 3.56
N PRO A 117 25.89 -12.52 4.41
CA PRO A 117 26.05 -13.97 4.26
C PRO A 117 24.70 -14.69 4.27
N LYS A 118 24.46 -15.55 3.28
CA LYS A 118 23.18 -16.26 3.11
C LYS A 118 22.72 -17.01 4.37
N LYS A 119 23.66 -17.63 5.10
CA LYS A 119 23.37 -18.34 6.36
C LYS A 119 22.73 -17.44 7.42
N LYS A 120 23.09 -16.15 7.49
CA LYS A 120 22.48 -15.20 8.43
C LYS A 120 21.02 -14.96 8.07
N LEU A 121 20.73 -14.75 6.78
CA LEU A 121 19.37 -14.57 6.28
C LEU A 121 18.51 -15.80 6.57
N GLU A 122 19.02 -16.99 6.26
CA GLU A 122 18.33 -18.28 6.49
C GLU A 122 18.07 -18.59 7.97
N THR A 123 18.76 -17.92 8.90
CA THR A 123 18.54 -18.10 10.35
C THR A 123 17.21 -17.48 10.81
N VAL A 124 16.78 -16.39 10.17
CA VAL A 124 15.60 -15.60 10.61
C VAL A 124 14.47 -15.67 9.57
N PHE A 125 14.82 -15.70 8.29
CA PHE A 125 13.88 -15.68 7.18
C PHE A 125 13.74 -17.05 6.54
N THR A 126 12.51 -17.36 6.11
CA THR A 126 12.24 -18.53 5.28
C THR A 126 12.76 -18.31 3.86
N PRO A 127 13.00 -19.37 3.06
CA PRO A 127 13.43 -19.22 1.67
C PRO A 127 12.51 -18.30 0.84
N ALA A 128 11.20 -18.42 1.00
CA ALA A 128 10.22 -17.59 0.30
C ALA A 128 10.28 -16.10 0.70
N GLU A 129 10.60 -15.81 1.97
CA GLU A 129 10.83 -14.46 2.46
C GLU A 129 12.13 -13.88 1.88
N ILE A 130 13.21 -14.66 1.87
CA ILE A 130 14.50 -14.27 1.29
C ILE A 130 14.34 -13.95 -0.20
N ASP A 131 13.73 -14.85 -0.97
CA ASP A 131 13.48 -14.64 -2.40
C ASP A 131 12.66 -13.37 -2.65
N THR A 132 11.70 -13.11 -1.76
CA THR A 132 10.87 -11.90 -1.82
C THR A 132 11.65 -10.63 -1.50
N LEU A 133 12.58 -10.65 -0.53
CA LEU A 133 13.47 -9.53 -0.21
C LEU A 133 14.38 -9.20 -1.41
N PHE A 134 15.00 -10.21 -2.02
CA PHE A 134 15.84 -10.04 -3.21
C PHE A 134 15.02 -9.57 -4.42
N ALA A 135 13.81 -10.11 -4.63
CA ALA A 135 12.94 -9.67 -5.70
C ALA A 135 12.51 -8.21 -5.52
N LYS A 136 12.16 -7.80 -4.29
CA LYS A 136 11.81 -6.42 -3.96
C LYS A 136 13.00 -5.46 -4.19
N ALA A 137 14.19 -5.80 -3.68
CA ALA A 137 15.39 -4.98 -3.85
C ALA A 137 15.87 -4.91 -5.31
N ALA A 138 15.60 -5.94 -6.11
CA ALA A 138 15.88 -5.94 -7.55
C ALA A 138 14.79 -5.24 -8.39
N GLY A 139 13.79 -4.62 -7.75
CA GLY A 139 12.66 -3.98 -8.46
C GLY A 139 11.75 -4.96 -9.21
N LYS A 140 11.80 -6.26 -8.86
CA LYS A 140 11.01 -7.32 -9.50
C LYS A 140 9.67 -7.52 -8.78
N LYS A 141 8.73 -8.14 -9.51
CA LYS A 141 7.47 -8.61 -8.93
C LYS A 141 7.77 -9.64 -7.84
N HIS A 142 7.11 -9.49 -6.69
CA HIS A 142 7.33 -10.29 -5.50
C HIS A 142 6.00 -10.52 -4.77
N VAL A 143 5.97 -11.49 -3.85
CA VAL A 143 4.75 -11.83 -3.11
C VAL A 143 4.64 -10.95 -1.87
N ARG A 144 3.63 -10.06 -1.85
CA ARG A 144 3.44 -9.08 -0.76
C ARG A 144 3.36 -9.73 0.63
N GLN A 145 2.72 -10.90 0.74
CA GLN A 145 2.57 -11.61 2.01
C GLN A 145 3.91 -12.01 2.63
N TYR A 146 4.85 -12.52 1.82
CA TYR A 146 6.17 -12.89 2.31
C TYR A 146 7.01 -11.66 2.67
N LEU A 147 6.85 -10.54 1.96
CA LEU A 147 7.54 -9.29 2.31
C LEU A 147 7.07 -8.77 3.67
N TYR A 148 5.76 -8.82 3.93
CA TYR A 148 5.18 -8.42 5.22
C TYR A 148 5.68 -9.31 6.37
N ARG A 149 5.70 -10.63 6.17
CA ARG A 149 6.24 -11.56 7.17
C ARG A 149 7.73 -11.35 7.43
N ALA A 150 8.51 -11.07 6.38
CA ALA A 150 9.92 -10.74 6.52
C ALA A 150 10.14 -9.44 7.30
N ARG A 151 9.41 -8.36 6.98
CA ARG A 151 9.53 -7.06 7.65
C ARG A 151 9.28 -7.12 9.16
N LYS A 152 8.36 -7.98 9.62
CA LYS A 152 8.12 -8.19 11.06
C LYS A 152 9.34 -8.74 11.81
N LYS A 153 10.28 -9.36 11.12
CA LYS A 153 11.49 -9.96 11.70
C LYS A 153 12.73 -9.10 11.51
N PHE A 154 12.58 -7.88 10.97
CA PHE A 154 13.74 -7.00 10.75
C PHE A 154 14.35 -6.56 12.08
N ASP A 155 13.52 -6.30 13.08
CA ASP A 155 13.98 -5.95 14.43
C ASP A 155 14.75 -7.14 15.04
N ASP A 156 14.20 -8.36 15.00
CA ASP A 156 14.89 -9.58 15.45
C ASP A 156 16.20 -9.83 14.69
N PHE A 157 16.20 -9.61 13.37
CA PHE A 157 17.40 -9.76 12.53
C PHE A 157 18.48 -8.74 12.91
N ASN A 158 18.08 -7.51 13.20
CA ASN A 158 18.98 -6.46 13.66
C ASN A 158 19.54 -6.79 15.05
N GLU A 159 18.73 -7.27 15.98
CA GLU A 159 19.19 -7.68 17.30
C GLU A 159 20.21 -8.84 17.25
N LEU A 160 19.99 -9.82 16.35
CA LEU A 160 20.86 -11.00 16.24
C LEU A 160 22.18 -10.72 15.50
N PHE A 161 22.18 -9.81 14.53
CA PHE A 161 23.32 -9.65 13.62
C PHE A 161 23.87 -8.24 13.49
N ASP A 162 23.25 -7.25 14.15
CA ASP A 162 23.58 -5.82 14.07
C ASP A 162 23.57 -5.29 12.63
N ILE A 163 22.58 -5.75 11.84
CA ILE A 163 22.41 -5.38 10.43
C ILE A 163 20.98 -4.85 10.24
N TYR A 164 20.90 -3.60 9.78
CA TYR A 164 19.63 -2.93 9.51
C TYR A 164 19.20 -3.09 8.04
N LEU A 165 18.00 -3.62 7.82
CA LEU A 165 17.41 -3.80 6.49
C LEU A 165 16.42 -2.66 6.17
N LYS A 166 16.66 -1.93 5.08
CA LYS A 166 15.76 -0.89 4.53
C LYS A 166 15.19 -1.37 3.20
N ILE A 167 14.15 -2.20 3.22
CA ILE A 167 13.52 -2.84 2.04
C ILE A 167 12.00 -2.73 2.09
#